data_AF-A0A1X7ITZ7-F1
#
_entry.id   AF-A0A1X7ITZ7-F1
#
_cell.length_a   1.000
_cell.length_b   1.000
_cell.length_c   1.000
_cell.angle_alpha   90.00
_cell.angle_beta   90.00
_cell.angle_gamma   90.00
#
_symmetry.space_group_name_H-M   'P 1'
#
loop_
_entity.id
_entity.type
_entity.pdbx_description
1 polymer ?
#
loop_
_entity_poly.entity_id
_entity_poly.type
_entity_poly.pdbx_seq_one_letter_code
_entity_poly.pdbx_strand_id
1 'polypeptide(L)' 'MARSQNSFIKKQKEKKRMKKKEEKQEKKELRKEQSKGGDLDDMIAYVDEYGNILDSPPEEPKKDKRKDKEDNSENKES' A
#
# COMPACT_ATOMS: atom_id res chain seq x y z
N MET A 1 10.36 -23.71 -53.02
CA MET A 1 9.12 -23.36 -52.27
C MET A 1 9.49 -23.08 -50.81
N ALA A 2 9.36 -21.84 -50.33
CA ALA A 2 9.77 -21.41 -48.97
C ALA A 2 8.59 -21.00 -48.06
N ARG A 3 7.39 -21.57 -48.26
CA ARG A 3 6.16 -21.10 -47.61
C ARG A 3 5.85 -21.72 -46.24
N SER A 4 6.55 -22.77 -45.79
CA SER A 4 6.21 -23.51 -44.55
C SER A 4 6.82 -22.94 -43.26
N GLN A 5 8.02 -22.34 -43.31
CA GLN A 5 8.72 -21.75 -42.15
C GLN A 5 7.92 -20.61 -41.48
N ASN A 6 7.24 -19.79 -42.29
CA ASN A 6 6.51 -18.61 -41.79
C ASN A 6 5.33 -18.98 -40.88
N SER A 7 4.64 -20.10 -41.12
CA SER A 7 3.52 -20.54 -40.29
C SER A 7 3.99 -21.02 -38.92
N PHE A 8 5.11 -21.75 -38.87
CA PHE A 8 5.71 -22.21 -37.62
C PHE A 8 6.15 -21.05 -36.72
N ILE A 9 6.83 -20.04 -37.30
CA ILE A 9 7.28 -18.86 -36.56
C ILE A 9 6.09 -18.06 -36.00
N LYS A 10 5.00 -17.93 -36.78
CA LYS A 10 3.77 -17.26 -36.32
C LYS A 10 3.14 -17.99 -35.14
N LYS A 11 2.97 -19.31 -35.23
CA LYS A 11 2.44 -20.15 -34.13
C LYS A 11 3.28 -20.05 -32.86
N GLN A 12 4.61 -20.06 -32.99
CA GLN A 12 5.50 -19.93 -31.84
C GLN A 12 5.41 -18.56 -31.16
N LYS A 13 5.31 -17.48 -31.96
CA LYS A 13 5.13 -16.13 -31.43
C LYS A 13 3.80 -15.98 -30.71
N GLU A 14 2.73 -16.54 -31.26
CA GLU A 14 1.41 -16.54 -30.65
C GLU A 14 1.39 -17.31 -29.33
N LYS A 15 1.96 -18.52 -29.30
CA LYS A 15 2.12 -19.32 -28.08
C LYS A 15 2.89 -18.56 -26.99
N LYS A 16 3.97 -17.86 -27.35
CA LYS A 16 4.72 -17.03 -26.40
C LYS A 16 3.92 -15.83 -25.89
N ARG A 17 3.06 -15.23 -26.71
CA ARG A 17 2.18 -14.13 -26.30
C ARG A 17 1.09 -14.62 -25.36
N MET A 18 0.50 -15.79 -25.61
CA MET A 18 -0.52 -16.39 -24.74
C MET A 18 0.05 -16.70 -23.36
N LYS A 19 1.18 -17.41 -23.29
CA LYS A 19 1.88 -17.69 -22.01
C LYS A 19 2.17 -16.43 -21.20
N LYS A 20 2.70 -15.38 -21.84
CA LYS A 20 2.97 -14.10 -21.16
C LYS A 20 1.71 -13.41 -20.64
N LYS A 21 0.56 -13.59 -21.30
CA LYS A 21 -0.72 -13.05 -20.84
C LYS A 21 -1.21 -13.82 -19.62
N GLU A 22 -1.16 -15.14 -19.67
CA GLU A 22 -1.52 -16.05 -18.56
C GLU A 22 -0.65 -15.75 -17.33
N GLU A 23 0.69 -15.74 -17.47
CA GLU A 23 1.61 -15.40 -16.38
C GLU A 23 1.35 -14.01 -15.78
N LYS A 24 0.96 -13.03 -16.61
CA LYS A 24 0.63 -11.67 -16.13
C LYS A 24 -0.71 -11.63 -15.41
N GLN A 25 -1.68 -12.43 -15.84
CA GLN A 25 -2.99 -12.56 -15.19
C GLN A 25 -2.83 -13.25 -13.84
N GLU A 26 -2.15 -14.38 -13.79
CA GLU A 26 -1.83 -15.10 -12.54
C GLU A 26 -1.08 -14.18 -11.56
N LYS A 27 -0.04 -13.48 -12.01
CA LYS A 27 0.67 -12.51 -11.15
C LYS A 27 -0.24 -11.38 -10.64
N LYS A 28 -1.23 -10.97 -11.42
CA LYS A 28 -2.21 -9.94 -11.02
C LYS A 28 -3.19 -10.51 -9.99
N GLU A 29 -3.65 -11.73 -10.18
CA GLU A 29 -4.55 -12.44 -9.26
C GLU A 29 -3.85 -12.72 -7.94
N LEU A 30 -2.63 -13.26 -7.96
CA LEU A 30 -1.80 -13.44 -6.77
C LEU A 30 -1.58 -12.13 -6.02
N ARG A 31 -1.32 -11.02 -6.73
CA ARG A 31 -1.21 -9.70 -6.09
C ARG A 31 -2.51 -9.24 -5.44
N LYS A 32 -3.67 -9.55 -6.03
CA LYS A 32 -4.98 -9.22 -5.47
C LYS A 32 -5.34 -10.09 -4.27
N GLU A 33 -5.00 -11.38 -4.32
CA GLU A 33 -5.24 -12.32 -3.21
C GLU A 33 -4.29 -12.04 -2.04
N GLN A 34 -3.04 -11.67 -2.34
CA GLN A 34 -2.04 -11.30 -1.34
C GLN A 34 -2.17 -9.85 -0.86
N SER A 35 -2.88 -8.98 -1.59
CA SER A 35 -3.21 -7.63 -1.10
C SER A 35 -4.31 -7.72 -0.03
N LYS A 36 -3.94 -8.27 1.12
CA LYS A 36 -4.71 -8.19 2.36
C LYS A 36 -4.71 -6.80 3.00
N GLY A 37 -3.98 -5.84 2.44
CA GLY A 37 -3.91 -4.46 2.94
C GLY A 37 -3.73 -3.48 1.79
N GLY A 38 -4.84 -3.11 1.17
CA GLY A 38 -4.89 -2.17 0.06
C GLY A 38 -5.77 -0.95 0.36
N ASP A 39 -6.44 -0.93 1.52
CA ASP A 39 -7.08 0.29 2.00
C ASP A 39 -5.99 1.25 2.46
N LEU A 40 -6.26 2.53 2.26
CA LEU A 40 -5.33 3.62 2.56
C LEU A 40 -4.86 3.56 4.03
N ASP A 41 -5.76 3.09 4.90
CA ASP A 41 -5.55 2.98 6.34
C ASP A 41 -4.53 1.88 6.70
N ASP A 42 -4.50 0.76 5.97
CA ASP A 42 -3.54 -0.34 6.19
C ASP A 42 -2.11 0.05 5.75
N MET A 43 -1.96 1.13 5.00
CA MET A 43 -0.67 1.67 4.57
C MET A 43 -0.11 2.72 5.56
N ILE A 44 -0.92 3.16 6.53
CA ILE A 44 -0.51 4.10 7.57
C ILE A 44 0.10 3.30 8.72
N ALA A 45 1.44 3.31 8.79
CA ALA A 45 2.18 2.72 9.90
C ALA A 45 2.44 3.76 10.98
N TYR A 46 2.08 3.46 12.23
CA TYR A 46 2.45 4.27 13.37
C TYR A 46 3.84 3.88 13.87
N VAL A 47 4.64 4.85 14.30
CA VAL A 47 6.03 4.64 14.76
C VAL A 47 6.17 5.11 16.20
N ASP A 48 6.75 4.26 17.06
CA ASP A 48 7.04 4.59 18.46
C ASP A 48 8.33 5.41 18.63
N GLU A 49 8.61 5.86 19.85
CA GLU A 49 9.81 6.65 20.20
C GLU A 49 11.15 5.90 19.94
N TYR A 50 11.08 4.59 19.72
CA TYR A 50 12.22 3.72 19.45
C TYR A 50 12.31 3.29 17.98
N GLY A 51 11.40 3.78 17.12
CA GLY A 51 11.39 3.50 15.68
C GLY A 51 10.70 2.19 15.29
N ASN A 52 9.97 1.54 16.20
CA ASN A 52 9.22 0.32 15.91
C ASN A 52 7.85 0.65 15.33
N ILE A 53 7.39 -0.18 14.38
CA ILE A 53 6.09 -0.04 13.71
C ILE A 53 5.00 -0.68 14.58
N LEU A 54 3.94 0.07 14.85
CA LEU A 54 2.74 -0.37 15.57
C LEU A 54 1.55 -0.47 14.60
N ASP A 55 0.76 -1.53 14.77
CA ASP A 55 -0.45 -1.85 14.00
C ASP A 55 -1.70 -1.11 14.52
N SER A 56 -1.60 -0.46 15.69
CA SER A 56 -2.65 0.34 16.30
C SER A 56 -2.23 1.80 16.37
N PRO A 57 -3.13 2.77 16.13
CA PRO A 57 -2.86 4.17 16.43
C PRO A 57 -2.39 4.32 17.88
N PRO A 58 -1.32 5.10 18.13
CA PRO A 58 -0.90 5.43 19.48
C PRO A 58 -2.04 6.20 20.14
N GLU A 59 -2.40 5.82 21.37
CA GLU A 59 -3.43 6.53 22.14
C GLU A 59 -3.10 8.01 22.17
N GLU A 60 -4.08 8.86 21.81
CA GLU A 60 -3.92 10.30 21.87
C GLU A 60 -3.43 10.68 23.29
N PRO A 61 -2.35 11.49 23.42
CA PRO A 61 -1.91 11.93 24.72
C PRO A 61 -3.08 12.68 25.36
N LYS A 62 -3.57 12.15 26.49
CA LYS A 62 -4.60 12.80 27.31
C LYS A 62 -4.10 14.23 27.55
N LYS A 63 -4.67 15.20 26.84
CA LYS A 63 -4.38 16.61 27.07
C LYS A 63 -4.69 16.86 28.54
N ASP A 64 -3.64 17.02 29.34
CA ASP A 64 -3.76 17.43 30.73
C ASP A 64 -4.46 18.79 30.70
N LYS A 65 -5.76 18.79 31.01
CA LYS A 65 -6.66 19.98 31.04
C LYS A 65 -6.21 21.05 32.06
N ARG A 66 -5.00 20.92 32.61
CA ARG A 66 -4.40 21.83 33.58
C ARG A 66 -3.64 22.97 32.91
N LYS A 67 -3.07 22.78 31.71
CA LYS A 67 -2.27 23.82 31.06
C LYS A 67 -3.10 24.91 30.35
N ASP A 68 -4.30 24.58 29.87
CA ASP A 68 -5.14 25.54 29.15
C ASP A 68 -5.83 26.60 30.05
N LYS A 69 -5.71 26.49 31.39
CA LYS A 69 -6.36 27.41 32.33
C LYS A 69 -5.47 28.53 32.86
N GLU A 70 -4.14 28.40 32.79
CA GLU A 70 -3.23 29.42 33.35
C GLU A 70 -3.04 30.60 32.38
N ASP A 71 -3.06 30.36 31.07
CA ASP A 71 -2.81 31.42 30.06
C ASP A 71 -3.97 32.40 29.85
N ASN A 72 -5.17 32.11 30.39
CA ASN A 72 -6.37 32.93 30.19
C ASN A 72 -6.76 33.78 31.42
N SER A 73 -6.04 33.67 32.54
CA SER A 73 -6.25 34.50 33.73
C SER A 73 -5.33 35.72 33.83
N GLU A 74 -4.22 35.79 33.07
CA GLU A 74 -3.29 36.93 33.16
C GLU A 74 -3.64 38.10 32.22
N ASN A 75 -4.51 37.92 31.23
CA ASN A 75 -4.90 39.00 30.30
C ASN A 75 -6.18 39.75 30.69
N LYS A 76 -6.58 39.71 31.97
CA LYS A 76 -7.78 40.44 32.47
C LYS A 76 -7.50 41.45 33.59
N GLU A 77 -6.25 41.66 33.98
CA GLU A 77 -5.85 42.64 35.00
C GLU A 77 -4.75 43.60 34.53
N SER A 78 -4.84 44.13 33.31
CA SER A 78 -4.03 45.28 32.86
C SER A 78 -4.85 46.28 32.07
#